data_AF-A0A809PUA4-F1
#
_entry.id   AF-A0A809PUA4-F1
#
_cell.length_a   1.000
_cell.length_b   1.000
_cell.length_c   1.000
_cell.angle_alpha   90.00
_cell.angle_beta   90.00
_cell.angle_gamma   90.00
#
_symmetry.space_group_name_H-M   'P 1'
#
loop_
_entity.id
_entity.type
_entity.pdbx_description
1 polymer ?
#
loop_
_entity_poly.entity_id
_entity_poly.type
_entity_poly.pdbx_seq_one_letter_code
_entity_poly.pdbx_strand_id
1 'polypeptide(L)'
;MARQRKFYTWLCQHSLASFLLLTLSFVVFGKLSFDIVHLFSANAEYLLDNGWIGLVEGGLQQLLELILSACAAMAAYMLFKLCEQALLERLRHRHD
;
A
#
# COMPACT_ATOMS: atom_id res chain seq x y z
N MET A 1 15.03 8.78 14.54
CA MET A 1 15.42 7.37 14.77
C MET A 1 14.83 6.76 16.05
N ALA A 2 14.74 7.47 17.18
CA ALA A 2 14.22 6.88 18.44
C ALA A 2 12.73 6.43 18.40
N ARG A 3 11.86 7.12 17.65
CA ARG A 3 10.43 6.78 17.54
C ARG A 3 10.16 5.50 16.73
N GLN A 4 10.90 5.30 15.63
CA GLN A 4 10.79 4.08 14.80
C GLN A 4 11.16 2.83 15.59
N ARG A 5 12.22 2.89 16.42
CA ARG A 5 12.60 1.78 17.31
C ARG A 5 11.48 1.43 18.29
N LYS A 6 10.87 2.43 18.94
CA LYS A 6 9.77 2.21 19.90
C LYS A 6 8.56 1.53 19.26
N PHE A 7 8.17 1.97 18.06
CA PHE A 7 7.03 1.38 17.34
C PHE A 7 7.31 -0.08 16.96
N TYR A 8 8.48 -0.36 16.37
CA TYR A 8 8.87 -1.73 16.01
C TYR A 8 8.92 -2.66 17.23
N THR A 9 9.53 -2.22 18.33
CA THR A 9 9.57 -2.99 19.59
C THR A 9 8.16 -3.29 20.12
N TRP A 10 7.24 -2.32 20.04
CA TRP A 10 5.85 -2.51 20.46
C TRP A 10 5.12 -3.54 19.58
N LEU A 11 5.33 -3.53 18.26
CA LEU A 11 4.79 -4.56 17.35
C LEU A 11 5.30 -5.96 17.71
N CYS A 12 6.59 -6.11 18.02
CA CYS A 12 7.13 -7.42 18.42
C CYS A 12 6.51 -7.92 19.75
N GLN A 13 6.21 -7.02 20.69
CA GLN A 13 5.57 -7.36 21.97
C GLN A 13 4.10 -7.77 21.84
N HIS A 14 3.34 -7.18 20.90
CA HIS A 14 1.92 -7.43 20.72
C HIS A 14 1.61 -8.17 19.40
N SER A 15 1.77 -9.49 19.38
CA SER A 15 1.58 -10.32 18.18
C SER A 15 0.19 -10.21 17.55
N LEU A 16 -0.87 -10.15 18.37
CA LEU A 16 -2.24 -10.01 17.87
C LEU A 16 -2.45 -8.66 17.18
N ALA A 17 -1.94 -7.58 17.76
CA ALA A 17 -2.03 -6.25 17.15
C ALA A 17 -1.25 -6.18 15.83
N SER A 18 -0.05 -6.76 15.79
CA SER A 18 0.76 -6.86 14.57
C SER A 18 0.07 -7.69 13.49
N PHE A 19 -0.59 -8.78 13.84
CA PHE A 19 -1.34 -9.61 12.89
C PHE A 19 -2.58 -8.88 12.33
N LEU A 20 -3.31 -8.16 13.17
CA LEU A 20 -4.45 -7.35 12.73
C LEU A 20 -4.00 -6.21 11.82
N LEU A 21 -2.91 -5.52 12.18
CA LEU A 21 -2.36 -4.42 11.38
C LEU A 21 -1.79 -4.92 10.03
N LEU A 22 -1.15 -6.09 10.03
CA LEU A 22 -0.71 -6.80 8.83
C LEU A 22 -1.90 -7.08 7.90
N THR A 23 -2.96 -7.68 8.44
CA THR A 23 -4.17 -8.03 7.68
C THR A 23 -4.84 -6.79 7.10
N LEU A 24 -5.03 -5.75 7.90
CA LEU A 24 -5.63 -4.50 7.45
C LEU A 24 -4.79 -3.85 6.34
N SER A 25 -3.47 -3.81 6.52
CA SER A 25 -2.55 -3.24 5.54
C SER A 25 -2.55 -4.03 4.24
N PHE A 26 -2.67 -5.37 4.31
CA PHE A 26 -2.81 -6.23 3.13
C PHE A 26 -4.12 -5.96 2.36
N VAL A 27 -5.25 -5.84 3.06
CA VAL A 27 -6.55 -5.53 2.44
C VAL A 27 -6.52 -4.16 1.76
N VAL A 28 -5.98 -3.14 2.45
CA VAL A 28 -5.84 -1.79 1.89
C VAL A 28 -4.93 -1.80 0.66
N PHE A 29 -3.78 -2.46 0.74
CA PHE A 29 -2.87 -2.61 -0.40
C PHE A 29 -3.57 -3.29 -1.59
N GLY A 30 -4.22 -4.44 -1.36
CA GLY A 30 -4.93 -5.18 -2.40
C GLY A 30 -6.03 -4.37 -3.08
N LYS A 31 -6.84 -3.64 -2.29
CA LYS A 31 -7.87 -2.74 -2.82
C LYS A 31 -7.25 -1.64 -3.69
N LEU A 32 -6.23 -0.95 -3.19
CA LEU A 32 -5.59 0.13 -3.93
C LEU A 32 -4.89 -0.37 -5.20
N SER A 33 -4.24 -1.54 -5.14
CA SER A 33 -3.65 -2.17 -6.33
C SER A 33 -4.69 -2.50 -7.39
N PHE A 34 -5.86 -3.00 -6.99
CA PHE A 34 -6.96 -3.25 -7.91
C PHE A 34 -7.47 -1.94 -8.53
N ASP A 35 -7.72 -0.91 -7.71
CA ASP A 35 -8.19 0.40 -8.17
C ASP A 35 -7.17 1.05 -9.14
N ILE A 36 -5.87 0.93 -8.87
CA ILE A 36 -4.79 1.42 -9.75
C ILE A 36 -4.85 0.76 -11.12
N VAL A 37 -4.97 -0.57 -11.18
CA VAL A 37 -5.05 -1.29 -12.46
C VAL A 37 -6.29 -0.87 -13.24
N HIS A 38 -7.43 -0.74 -12.56
CA HIS A 38 -8.68 -0.29 -13.17
C HIS A 38 -8.56 1.14 -13.73
N LEU A 39 -8.11 2.09 -12.92
CA LEU A 39 -7.91 3.48 -13.34
C LEU A 39 -6.90 3.59 -14.47
N PHE A 40 -5.78 2.87 -14.40
CA PHE A 40 -4.79 2.85 -15.47
C PHE A 40 -5.37 2.34 -16.78
N SER A 41 -6.16 1.27 -16.75
CA SER A 41 -6.82 0.73 -17.95
C SER A 41 -7.81 1.73 -18.56
N ALA A 42 -8.63 2.39 -17.73
CA ALA A 42 -9.56 3.41 -18.18
C ALA A 42 -8.85 4.63 -18.78
N ASN A 43 -7.73 5.06 -18.18
CA ASN A 43 -6.93 6.17 -18.72
C ASN A 43 -6.29 5.82 -20.06
N ALA A 44 -5.79 4.59 -20.21
CA ALA A 44 -5.18 4.13 -21.45
C ALA A 44 -6.21 4.09 -22.60
N GLU A 45 -7.41 3.56 -22.33
CA GLU A 45 -8.51 3.53 -23.29
C GLU A 45 -8.97 4.95 -23.67
N TYR A 46 -9.12 5.84 -22.68
CA TYR A 46 -9.52 7.22 -22.92
C TYR A 46 -8.49 8.03 -23.74
N LEU A 47 -7.19 7.80 -23.52
CA LEU A 47 -6.12 8.41 -24.32
C LEU A 47 -6.13 7.91 -25.77
N LEU A 48 -6.39 6.61 -25.97
CA LEU A 48 -6.47 6.02 -27.31
C LEU A 48 -7.65 6.60 -28.11
N ASP A 49 -8.79 6.78 -27.46
CA ASP A 49 -10.01 7.27 -28.11
C ASP A 49 -10.01 8.79 -28.37
N ASN A 50 -9.42 9.60 -27.47
CA ASN A 50 -9.55 11.06 -27.49
C ASN A 50 -8.24 11.83 -27.74
N GLY A 51 -7.11 11.12 -27.82
CA GLY A 51 -5.80 11.72 -28.10
C GLY A 51 -5.38 12.81 -27.11
N TRP A 52 -4.71 13.86 -27.61
CA TRP A 52 -4.16 14.94 -26.79
C TRP A 52 -5.21 15.78 -26.06
N ILE A 53 -6.43 15.87 -26.59
CA ILE A 53 -7.54 16.64 -26.00
C ILE A 53 -8.02 15.96 -24.71
N GLY A 54 -8.10 14.62 -24.70
CA GLY A 54 -8.49 13.86 -23.52
C GLY A 54 -7.54 14.01 -22.33
N LEU A 55 -6.25 14.22 -22.58
CA LEU A 55 -5.26 14.42 -21.52
C LEU A 55 -5.51 15.70 -20.71
N VAL A 56 -5.91 16.79 -21.37
CA VAL A 56 -6.04 18.12 -20.78
C VAL A 56 -7.38 18.31 -20.06
N GLU A 57 -8.47 17.72 -20.56
CA GLU A 57 -9.81 17.91 -19.98
C GLU A 57 -10.14 16.98 -18.81
N GLY A 58 -9.41 15.88 -18.61
CA GLY A 58 -9.69 14.94 -17.51
C GLY A 58 -8.58 13.95 -17.18
N GLY A 59 -7.74 13.59 -18.15
CA GLY A 59 -6.64 12.63 -17.94
C GLY A 59 -5.61 13.10 -16.90
N LEU A 60 -5.35 14.40 -16.79
CA LEU A 60 -4.36 14.92 -15.83
C LEU A 60 -4.79 14.71 -14.37
N GLN A 61 -6.07 14.90 -14.06
CA GLN A 61 -6.61 14.67 -12.72
C GLN A 61 -6.60 13.17 -12.39
N GLN A 62 -7.02 12.33 -13.33
CA GLN A 62 -6.99 10.88 -13.13
C GLN A 62 -5.56 10.35 -12.96
N LEU A 63 -4.58 10.91 -13.68
CA LEU A 63 -3.17 10.58 -13.52
C LEU A 63 -2.66 10.96 -12.11
N LEU A 64 -3.09 12.11 -11.59
CA LEU A 64 -2.75 12.52 -10.22
C LEU A 64 -3.37 11.57 -9.18
N GLU A 65 -4.65 11.21 -9.35
CA GLU A 65 -5.33 10.22 -8.48
C GLU A 65 -4.65 8.85 -8.52
N LEU A 66 -4.18 8.42 -9.69
CA LEU A 66 -3.41 7.20 -9.88
C LEU A 66 -2.09 7.24 -9.11
N ILE A 67 -1.34 8.34 -9.21
CA ILE A 67 -0.07 8.53 -8.50
C ILE A 67 -0.29 8.53 -6.98
N LEU A 68 -1.31 9.26 -6.50
CA LEU A 68 -1.64 9.29 -5.08
C LEU A 68 -2.05 7.90 -4.56
N SER A 69 -2.85 7.17 -5.33
CA SER A 69 -3.26 5.80 -5.01
C SER A 69 -2.07 4.84 -4.97
N ALA A 70 -1.12 4.96 -5.91
CA ALA A 70 0.11 4.18 -5.93
C ALA A 70 1.00 4.47 -4.72
N CYS A 71 1.17 5.74 -4.35
CA CYS A 71 1.89 6.14 -3.13
C CYS A 71 1.22 5.57 -1.87
N ALA A 72 -0.10 5.63 -1.78
CA ALA A 72 -0.86 5.07 -0.66
C ALA A 72 -0.73 3.53 -0.60
N ALA A 73 -0.81 2.84 -1.75
CA ALA A 73 -0.60 1.40 -1.85
C ALA A 73 0.80 1.03 -1.37
N MET A 74 1.83 1.76 -1.79
CA MET A 74 3.20 1.53 -1.35
C MET A 74 3.36 1.71 0.16
N ALA A 75 2.75 2.74 0.74
CA ALA A 75 2.77 2.94 2.20
C ALA A 75 2.11 1.77 2.95
N ALA A 76 0.95 1.30 2.48
CA ALA A 76 0.27 0.13 3.03
C ALA A 76 1.14 -1.15 2.89
N TYR A 77 1.78 -1.35 1.75
CA TYR A 77 2.70 -2.46 1.51
C TYR A 77 3.91 -2.43 2.45
N MET A 78 4.54 -1.26 2.64
CA MET A 78 5.65 -1.12 3.58
C MET A 78 5.23 -1.43 5.02
N LEU A 79 4.04 -1.00 5.43
CA LEU A 79 3.50 -1.30 6.76
C LEU A 79 3.20 -2.80 6.91
N PHE A 80 2.63 -3.43 5.88
CA PHE A 80 2.45 -4.88 5.82
C PHE A 80 3.77 -5.62 6.03
N LYS A 81 4.82 -5.27 5.27
CA LYS A 81 6.15 -5.89 5.40
C LYS A 81 6.77 -5.68 6.78
N LEU A 82 6.57 -4.51 7.38
CA LEU A 82 7.06 -4.23 8.73
C LEU A 82 6.38 -5.13 9.77
N CYS A 83 5.07 -5.31 9.68
CA CYS A 83 4.32 -6.19 10.59
C CYS A 83 4.71 -7.66 10.39
N GLU A 84 4.94 -8.07 9.13
CA GLU A 84 5.39 -9.42 8.77
C GLU A 84 6.75 -9.73 9.42
N GLN A 85 7.71 -8.80 9.29
CA GLN A 85 9.04 -8.93 9.91
C GLN A 85 8.95 -9.07 11.44
N ALA A 86 8.14 -8.23 12.09
CA ALA A 86 7.96 -8.28 13.54
C ALA A 86 7.35 -9.63 14.00
N LEU A 87 6.39 -10.18 13.24
CA LEU A 87 5.75 -11.45 13.57
C LEU A 87 6.70 -12.64 13.33
N LEU A 88 7.45 -12.63 12.23
CA LEU A 88 8.43 -13.66 11.90
C LEU A 88 9.61 -13.66 12.88
N GLU A 89 10.09 -12.50 13.31
CA GLU A 89 11.17 -12.38 14.30
C GLU A 89 10.73 -12.96 15.65
N ARG A 90 9.50 -12.68 16.07
CA ARG A 90 8.93 -13.30 17.28
C ARG A 90 8.79 -14.82 17.13
N LEU A 91 8.35 -15.30 15.97
CA LEU A 91 8.20 -16.74 15.74
C LEU A 91 9.55 -17.45 15.81
N ARG A 92 10.61 -16.84 15.25
CA ARG A 92 11.99 -17.34 15.35
C ARG A 92 12.45 -17.44 16.80
N HIS A 93 12.29 -16.38 17.59
CA HIS A 93 12.69 -16.38 19.00
C HIS A 93 11.85 -17.29 19.93
N ARG A 94 10.72 -17.83 19.46
CA ARG A 94 9.95 -18.84 20.22
C ARG A 94 10.54 -20.25 20.10
N HIS A 95 11.40 -20.49 19.11
CA HIS A 95 12.03 -21.78 18.86
C HIS A 95 13.43 -21.94 19.48
N ASP A 96 13.97 -20.87 20.10
CA ASP A 96 15.18 -20.88 20.93
C ASP A 96 14.82 -20.93 22.42
#